data_AF-A0A2D9HWZ6-F1
#
_entry.id   AF-A0A2D9HWZ6-F1
#
_cell.length_a   1.000
_cell.length_b   1.000
_cell.length_c   1.000
_cell.angle_alpha   90.00
_cell.angle_beta   90.00
_cell.angle_gamma   90.00
#
_symmetry.space_group_name_H-M   'P 1'
#
loop_
_entity.id
_entity.type
_entity.pdbx_description
1 polymer ?
#
loop_
_entity_poly.entity_id
_entity_poly.type
_entity_poly.pdbx_seq_one_letter_code
_entity_poly.pdbx_strand_id
1 'polypeptide(L)'
;MSVGSWSFAFIGLILMVGVEAKAGDFIVLSDLPYTEDQQRVFEDQIIPAIKADLAPFVIHVGDFKGSKEVCSDGLFLAVRDTLYGLKPGRVFLTPGDNDWTDCDRDSTGLAMREYDRLSRLRQIFFEPAPESPEEMHVMRQDGYPENARWVDDGVTYVTLHVVGTNNGRAQILLDDVDFALAQVSAREQANRVWLEGAVEQAREAQAKALVIAMQADVTEPWGSGSCEGTTRIKCDAFAMLRDQVRLAAQQFRGPVLLIHGDSDPYCLDQEFGGDQAPNLWRLNSAGDYAVIDAVKVTVQPDSTTPFMARTLVSGQAPRQGC
;
A
#
# COMPACT_ATOMS: atom_id res chain seq x y z
N MET A 1 -0.55 59.37 -52.97
CA MET A 1 -1.25 58.41 -52.08
C MET A 1 -0.48 57.10 -52.12
N SER A 2 0.25 56.76 -51.06
CA SER A 2 0.70 55.40 -50.77
C SER A 2 1.09 55.38 -49.29
N VAL A 3 0.24 54.76 -48.48
CA VAL A 3 0.45 54.57 -47.04
C VAL A 3 0.90 53.12 -46.88
N GLY A 4 2.16 52.92 -46.51
CA GLY A 4 2.73 51.60 -46.24
C GLY A 4 2.21 51.07 -44.91
N SER A 5 1.47 49.97 -44.96
CA SER A 5 0.98 49.24 -43.79
C SER A 5 2.13 48.38 -43.21
N TRP A 6 2.46 48.59 -41.94
CA TRP A 6 3.41 47.75 -41.21
C TRP A 6 2.60 46.75 -40.36
N SER A 7 2.63 45.48 -40.75
CA SER A 7 2.06 44.39 -39.95
C SER A 7 3.06 43.99 -38.86
N PHE A 8 2.73 44.28 -37.60
CA PHE A 8 3.43 43.72 -36.45
C PHE A 8 2.86 42.31 -36.16
N ALA A 9 3.68 41.29 -36.36
CA ALA A 9 3.38 39.93 -35.91
C ALA A 9 3.60 39.84 -34.39
N PHE A 10 2.51 39.69 -33.64
CA PHE A 10 2.57 39.32 -32.23
C PHE A 10 2.94 37.83 -32.12
N ILE A 11 4.17 37.54 -31.72
CA ILE A 11 4.56 36.20 -31.27
C ILE A 11 4.02 36.03 -29.86
N GLY A 12 2.90 35.31 -29.74
CA GLY A 12 2.36 34.91 -28.45
C GLY A 12 3.27 33.89 -27.79
N LEU A 13 3.94 34.29 -26.71
CA LEU A 13 4.68 33.37 -25.84
C LEU A 13 3.66 32.54 -25.05
N ILE A 14 3.44 31.30 -25.48
CA ILE A 14 2.66 30.33 -24.72
C ILE A 14 3.56 29.88 -23.55
N LEU A 15 3.32 30.45 -22.37
CA LEU A 15 3.83 29.91 -21.11
C LEU A 15 3.16 28.55 -20.90
N MET A 16 3.84 27.47 -21.29
CA MET A 16 3.52 26.15 -20.78
C MET A 16 3.85 26.17 -19.29
N VAL A 17 2.82 26.29 -18.45
CA VAL A 17 2.95 25.99 -17.03
C VAL A 17 3.21 24.49 -16.97
N GLY A 18 4.49 24.10 -16.88
CA GLY A 18 4.84 22.73 -16.57
C GLY A 18 4.20 22.39 -15.23
N VAL A 19 3.32 21.40 -15.22
CA VAL A 19 2.91 20.75 -13.98
C VAL A 19 4.12 19.94 -13.56
N GLU A 20 5.03 20.60 -12.85
CA GLU A 20 6.16 19.96 -12.18
C GLU A 20 5.55 18.94 -11.20
N ALA A 21 5.94 17.67 -11.30
CA ALA A 21 5.57 16.69 -10.29
C ALA A 21 6.05 17.25 -8.95
N LYS A 22 5.12 17.49 -8.02
CA LYS A 22 5.49 17.95 -6.69
C LYS A 22 6.25 16.81 -6.03
N ALA A 23 7.40 17.18 -5.49
CA ALA A 23 8.38 16.24 -4.96
C ALA A 23 7.72 15.36 -3.86
N GLY A 24 7.89 14.03 -3.95
CA GLY A 24 7.31 13.05 -3.02
C GLY A 24 5.90 12.51 -3.32
N ASP A 25 5.25 12.92 -4.42
CA ASP A 25 3.97 12.35 -4.85
C ASP A 25 4.11 10.85 -5.21
N PHE A 26 3.07 10.05 -4.96
CA PHE A 26 3.03 8.64 -5.38
C PHE A 26 1.59 8.17 -5.59
N ILE A 27 1.44 7.00 -6.24
CA ILE A 27 0.15 6.37 -6.44
C ILE A 27 0.00 5.19 -5.48
N VAL A 28 -1.18 5.06 -4.88
CA VAL A 28 -1.62 3.90 -4.12
C VAL A 28 -2.67 3.16 -4.93
N LEU A 29 -2.52 1.85 -5.02
CA LEU A 29 -3.49 0.92 -5.57
C LEU A 29 -3.79 -0.14 -4.49
N SER A 30 -5.05 -0.49 -4.28
CA SER A 30 -5.48 -1.38 -3.21
C SER A 30 -6.80 -2.05 -3.61
N ASP A 31 -7.07 -3.25 -3.12
CA ASP A 31 -8.41 -3.88 -3.07
C ASP A 31 -9.22 -3.87 -4.38
N LEU A 32 -8.55 -3.92 -5.53
CA LEU A 32 -9.23 -3.93 -6.81
C LEU A 32 -8.35 -4.60 -7.88
N PRO A 33 -8.98 -5.33 -8.82
CA PRO A 33 -10.42 -5.54 -8.98
C PRO A 33 -10.96 -6.82 -8.30
N TYR A 34 -12.22 -6.79 -7.81
CA TYR A 34 -12.96 -7.93 -7.24
C TYR A 34 -14.16 -8.40 -8.06
N THR A 35 -14.56 -7.62 -9.06
CA THR A 35 -15.73 -7.90 -9.92
C THR A 35 -15.40 -7.61 -11.38
N GLU A 36 -16.17 -8.17 -12.32
CA GLU A 36 -15.98 -7.88 -13.75
C GLU A 36 -16.14 -6.39 -14.07
N ASP A 37 -17.03 -5.67 -13.38
CA ASP A 37 -17.21 -4.23 -13.60
C ASP A 37 -15.99 -3.44 -13.08
N GLN A 38 -15.46 -3.81 -11.92
CA GLN A 38 -14.21 -3.24 -11.42
C GLN A 38 -13.02 -3.58 -12.32
N GLN A 39 -12.96 -4.79 -12.89
CA GLN A 39 -11.92 -5.17 -13.87
C GLN A 39 -11.95 -4.24 -15.09
N ARG A 40 -13.15 -3.97 -15.65
CA ARG A 40 -13.30 -3.03 -16.77
C ARG A 40 -12.85 -1.62 -16.40
N VAL A 41 -13.25 -1.12 -15.22
CA VAL A 41 -12.81 0.20 -14.73
C VAL A 41 -11.29 0.23 -14.55
N PHE A 42 -10.72 -0.83 -14.00
CA PHE A 42 -9.28 -0.95 -13.79
C PHE A 42 -8.51 -0.89 -15.11
N GLU A 43 -8.90 -1.72 -16.09
CA GLU A 43 -8.25 -1.81 -17.40
C GLU A 43 -8.44 -0.55 -18.26
N ASP A 44 -9.67 -0.04 -18.34
CA ASP A 44 -10.02 1.01 -19.30
C ASP A 44 -9.73 2.43 -18.78
N GLN A 45 -9.66 2.62 -17.45
CA GLN A 45 -9.57 3.95 -16.84
C GLN A 45 -8.36 4.08 -15.91
N ILE A 46 -8.24 3.19 -14.90
CA ILE A 46 -7.22 3.34 -13.86
C ILE A 46 -5.82 3.06 -14.42
N ILE A 47 -5.60 1.95 -15.13
CA ILE A 47 -4.29 1.62 -15.72
C ILE A 47 -3.78 2.74 -16.65
N PRO A 48 -4.57 3.27 -17.61
CA PRO A 48 -4.16 4.40 -18.44
C PRO A 48 -3.83 5.65 -17.61
N ALA A 49 -4.63 5.95 -16.57
CA ALA A 49 -4.39 7.11 -15.71
C ALA A 49 -3.07 6.98 -14.94
N ILE A 50 -2.78 5.81 -14.37
CA ILE A 50 -1.51 5.53 -13.67
C ILE A 50 -0.32 5.70 -14.61
N LYS A 51 -0.42 5.15 -15.83
CA LYS A 51 0.64 5.24 -16.85
C LYS A 51 0.88 6.66 -17.35
N ALA A 52 -0.17 7.50 -17.38
CA ALA A 52 -0.07 8.89 -17.83
C ALA A 52 0.38 9.87 -16.72
N ASP A 53 0.17 9.55 -15.45
CA ASP A 53 0.55 10.43 -14.34
C ASP A 53 2.08 10.48 -14.14
N LEU A 54 2.59 11.62 -13.66
CA LEU A 54 4.02 11.86 -13.45
C LEU A 54 4.55 11.33 -12.12
N ALA A 55 3.71 10.79 -11.24
CA ALA A 55 4.15 10.20 -9.98
C ALA A 55 5.25 9.15 -10.24
N PRO A 56 6.37 9.19 -9.50
CA PRO A 56 7.53 8.34 -9.75
C PRO A 56 7.25 6.86 -9.60
N PHE A 57 6.35 6.45 -8.70
CA PHE A 57 6.11 5.04 -8.40
C PHE A 57 4.67 4.76 -7.95
N VAL A 58 4.35 3.46 -7.88
CA VAL A 58 3.09 2.92 -7.35
C VAL A 58 3.38 2.05 -6.13
N ILE A 59 2.57 2.15 -5.09
CA ILE A 59 2.49 1.18 -4.00
C ILE A 59 1.18 0.40 -4.16
N HIS A 60 1.26 -0.93 -4.29
CA HIS A 60 0.11 -1.82 -4.18
C HIS A 60 -0.02 -2.32 -2.74
N VAL A 61 -1.17 -2.07 -2.12
CA VAL A 61 -1.42 -2.29 -0.69
C VAL A 61 -2.34 -3.51 -0.49
N GLY A 62 -1.99 -4.59 -1.19
CA GLY A 62 -2.69 -5.88 -1.10
C GLY A 62 -4.01 -5.98 -1.84
N ASP A 63 -4.48 -7.22 -1.87
CA ASP A 63 -5.73 -7.67 -2.49
C ASP A 63 -5.89 -7.30 -3.95
N PHE A 64 -4.97 -7.83 -4.77
CA PHE A 64 -5.01 -7.68 -6.22
C PHE A 64 -6.07 -8.56 -6.91
N LYS A 65 -6.82 -9.34 -6.13
CA LYS A 65 -7.92 -10.22 -6.55
C LYS A 65 -8.94 -10.33 -5.43
N GLY A 66 -10.15 -10.78 -5.75
CA GLY A 66 -11.18 -11.08 -4.75
C GLY A 66 -10.94 -12.38 -3.96
N SER A 67 -11.51 -12.47 -2.75
CA SER A 67 -11.54 -13.68 -1.90
C SER A 67 -12.17 -14.91 -2.56
N LYS A 68 -13.00 -14.71 -3.59
CA LYS A 68 -13.70 -15.77 -4.32
C LYS A 68 -13.01 -16.16 -5.62
N GLU A 69 -11.84 -15.62 -5.91
CA GLU A 69 -11.06 -15.98 -7.09
C GLU A 69 -10.05 -17.07 -6.79
N VAL A 70 -9.87 -17.99 -7.75
CA VAL A 70 -8.92 -19.09 -7.63
C VAL A 70 -7.50 -18.53 -7.55
N CYS A 71 -6.75 -18.94 -6.53
CA CYS A 71 -5.33 -18.64 -6.41
C CYS A 71 -4.48 -19.48 -7.36
N SER A 72 -4.73 -19.38 -8.66
CA SER A 72 -3.97 -20.11 -9.68
C SER A 72 -2.66 -19.39 -10.01
N ASP A 73 -1.66 -20.14 -10.44
CA ASP A 73 -0.41 -19.58 -10.95
C ASP A 73 -0.63 -18.67 -12.16
N GLY A 74 -1.59 -19.03 -13.02
CA GLY A 74 -1.94 -18.22 -14.20
C GLY A 74 -2.48 -16.84 -13.80
N LEU A 75 -3.34 -16.79 -12.78
CA LEU A 75 -3.84 -15.52 -12.24
C LEU A 75 -2.70 -14.70 -11.63
N PHE A 76 -1.86 -15.31 -10.78
CA PHE A 76 -0.73 -14.60 -10.16
C PHE A 76 0.24 -14.04 -11.20
N LEU A 77 0.54 -14.79 -12.27
CA LEU A 77 1.40 -14.31 -13.36
C LEU A 77 0.76 -13.14 -14.11
N ALA A 78 -0.52 -13.23 -14.45
CA ALA A 78 -1.24 -12.17 -15.16
C ALA A 78 -1.31 -10.88 -14.33
N VAL A 79 -1.60 -11.01 -13.04
CA VAL A 79 -1.60 -9.89 -12.09
C VAL A 79 -0.21 -9.28 -12.00
N ARG A 80 0.84 -10.08 -11.76
CA ARG A 80 2.22 -9.59 -11.69
C ARG A 80 2.59 -8.76 -12.92
N ASP A 81 2.33 -9.29 -14.11
CA ASP A 81 2.66 -8.63 -15.37
C ASP A 81 1.89 -7.32 -15.53
N THR A 82 0.63 -7.30 -15.10
CA THR A 82 -0.21 -6.11 -15.10
C THR A 82 0.33 -5.05 -14.14
N LEU A 83 0.58 -5.42 -12.88
CA LEU A 83 1.04 -4.52 -11.84
C LEU A 83 2.43 -3.96 -12.14
N TYR A 84 3.43 -4.81 -12.43
CA TYR A 84 4.78 -4.35 -12.76
C TYR A 84 4.86 -3.62 -14.12
N GLY A 85 3.86 -3.81 -14.98
CA GLY A 85 3.66 -3.03 -16.20
C GLY A 85 3.08 -1.63 -15.98
N LEU A 86 2.60 -1.28 -14.78
CA LEU A 86 2.08 0.06 -14.48
C LEU A 86 3.18 1.12 -14.58
N LYS A 87 4.31 0.87 -13.88
CA LYS A 87 5.53 1.69 -13.94
C LYS A 87 6.75 0.78 -13.81
N PRO A 88 7.40 0.40 -14.93
CA PRO A 88 8.50 -0.56 -14.92
C PRO A 88 9.59 -0.20 -13.89
N GLY A 89 9.91 -1.17 -13.01
CA GLY A 89 10.88 -1.04 -11.92
C GLY A 89 10.44 -0.16 -10.74
N ARG A 90 9.23 0.42 -10.77
CA ARG A 90 8.77 1.41 -9.77
C ARG A 90 7.41 1.05 -9.20
N VAL A 91 7.20 -0.24 -8.95
CA VAL A 91 5.99 -0.76 -8.29
C VAL A 91 6.42 -1.56 -7.07
N PHE A 92 5.96 -1.11 -5.90
CA PHE A 92 6.21 -1.73 -4.62
C PHE A 92 4.93 -2.42 -4.16
N LEU A 93 5.01 -3.67 -3.75
CA LEU A 93 3.83 -4.48 -3.44
C LEU A 93 4.00 -5.17 -2.08
N THR A 94 2.97 -5.09 -1.26
CA THR A 94 2.73 -5.99 -0.12
C THR A 94 1.37 -6.67 -0.34
N PRO A 95 1.24 -7.98 -0.14
CA PRO A 95 -0.02 -8.69 -0.37
C PRO A 95 -1.02 -8.47 0.76
N GLY A 96 -2.30 -8.72 0.46
CA GLY A 96 -3.41 -8.80 1.42
C GLY A 96 -3.86 -10.24 1.68
N ASP A 97 -4.97 -10.41 2.40
CA ASP A 97 -5.51 -11.73 2.74
C ASP A 97 -6.13 -12.44 1.53
N ASN A 98 -6.75 -11.70 0.60
CA ASN A 98 -7.27 -12.29 -0.62
C ASN A 98 -6.16 -12.95 -1.43
N ASP A 99 -4.96 -12.37 -1.42
CA ASP A 99 -3.85 -12.79 -2.26
C ASP A 99 -3.28 -14.16 -1.89
N TRP A 100 -3.42 -14.61 -0.63
CA TRP A 100 -2.85 -15.90 -0.20
C TRP A 100 -3.54 -16.62 0.97
N THR A 101 -4.04 -15.93 2.01
CA THR A 101 -4.69 -16.61 3.15
C THR A 101 -6.09 -17.10 2.78
N ASP A 102 -6.84 -16.32 2.01
CA ASP A 102 -8.19 -16.71 1.58
C ASP A 102 -8.21 -17.84 0.54
N CYS A 103 -7.04 -18.26 0.05
CA CYS A 103 -6.93 -19.33 -0.93
C CYS A 103 -7.40 -20.69 -0.42
N ASP A 104 -7.49 -20.87 0.90
CA ASP A 104 -7.95 -22.10 1.52
C ASP A 104 -9.47 -22.17 1.69
N ARG A 105 -10.18 -21.09 1.32
CA ARG A 105 -11.64 -21.03 1.28
C ARG A 105 -12.16 -21.83 0.09
N ASP A 106 -13.15 -22.69 0.32
CA ASP A 106 -13.80 -23.49 -0.73
C ASP A 106 -14.88 -22.68 -1.49
N SER A 107 -14.53 -21.47 -1.91
CA SER A 107 -15.42 -20.58 -2.67
C SER A 107 -15.48 -20.92 -4.16
N THR A 108 -14.48 -21.66 -4.66
CA THR A 108 -14.27 -21.96 -6.09
C THR A 108 -14.24 -23.45 -6.42
N GLY A 109 -14.35 -24.33 -5.43
CA GLY A 109 -14.10 -25.77 -5.60
C GLY A 109 -12.62 -26.15 -5.71
N LEU A 110 -11.71 -25.19 -5.54
CA LEU A 110 -10.25 -25.35 -5.68
C LEU A 110 -9.51 -24.69 -4.52
N ALA A 111 -9.86 -25.05 -3.28
CA ALA A 111 -9.16 -24.59 -2.09
C ALA A 111 -7.69 -25.08 -2.08
N MET A 112 -6.77 -24.20 -1.71
CA MET A 112 -5.33 -24.45 -1.66
C MET A 112 -4.77 -23.98 -0.32
N ARG A 113 -3.76 -24.68 0.22
CA ARG A 113 -3.11 -24.29 1.47
C ARG A 113 -2.52 -22.88 1.37
N GLU A 114 -2.75 -22.06 2.38
CA GLU A 114 -2.34 -20.65 2.45
C GLU A 114 -0.83 -20.53 2.22
N TYR A 115 -0.03 -21.33 2.93
CA TYR A 115 1.44 -21.21 2.89
C TYR A 115 2.07 -21.80 1.62
N ASP A 116 1.39 -22.73 0.93
CA ASP A 116 1.77 -23.12 -0.42
C ASP A 116 1.55 -21.96 -1.39
N ARG A 117 0.45 -21.22 -1.24
CA ARG A 117 0.15 -20.05 -2.07
C ARG A 117 1.05 -18.87 -1.78
N LEU A 118 1.37 -18.59 -0.52
CA LEU A 118 2.34 -17.55 -0.17
C LEU A 118 3.73 -17.86 -0.75
N SER A 119 4.19 -19.12 -0.65
CA SER A 119 5.44 -19.55 -1.28
C SER A 119 5.42 -19.33 -2.79
N ARG A 120 4.29 -19.64 -3.43
CA ARG A 120 4.15 -19.46 -4.88
C ARG A 120 4.05 -17.98 -5.29
N LEU A 121 3.36 -17.17 -4.50
CA LEU A 121 3.31 -15.71 -4.66
C LEU A 121 4.74 -15.13 -4.59
N ARG A 122 5.52 -15.52 -3.59
CA ARG A 122 6.93 -15.12 -3.44
C ARG A 122 7.76 -15.46 -4.66
N GLN A 123 7.65 -16.68 -5.18
CA GLN A 123 8.35 -17.10 -6.39
C GLN A 123 7.96 -16.29 -7.63
N ILE A 124 6.69 -15.90 -7.76
CA ILE A 124 6.19 -15.22 -8.96
C ILE A 124 6.52 -13.73 -8.91
N PHE A 125 6.27 -13.08 -7.78
CA PHE A 125 6.38 -11.63 -7.63
C PHE A 125 7.77 -11.19 -7.19
N PHE A 126 8.50 -12.01 -6.44
CA PHE A 126 9.74 -11.59 -5.78
C PHE A 126 10.99 -12.39 -6.14
N GLU A 127 10.89 -13.37 -7.05
CA GLU A 127 12.02 -14.19 -7.51
C GLU A 127 12.11 -14.26 -9.05
N PRO A 128 13.08 -13.57 -9.69
CA PRO A 128 14.07 -12.68 -9.07
C PRO A 128 13.41 -11.45 -8.43
N ALA A 129 14.15 -10.79 -7.54
CA ALA A 129 13.67 -9.56 -6.91
C ALA A 129 13.25 -8.54 -8.00
N PRO A 130 12.12 -7.83 -7.82
CA PRO A 130 11.68 -6.85 -8.79
C PRO A 130 12.76 -5.79 -8.98
N GLU A 131 12.99 -5.45 -10.24
CA GLU A 131 13.90 -4.38 -10.62
C GLU A 131 13.51 -3.09 -9.89
N SER A 132 14.52 -2.32 -9.48
CA SER A 132 14.33 -1.05 -8.83
C SER A 132 15.45 -0.08 -9.21
N PRO A 133 15.14 1.22 -9.40
CA PRO A 133 16.16 2.23 -9.64
C PRO A 133 17.15 2.32 -8.48
N GLU A 134 18.43 2.43 -8.80
CA GLU A 134 19.51 2.50 -7.80
C GLU A 134 19.35 3.73 -6.89
N GLU A 135 18.87 4.84 -7.43
CA GLU A 135 18.67 6.10 -6.70
C GLU A 135 17.59 6.03 -5.60
N MET A 136 16.69 5.04 -5.67
CA MET A 136 15.67 4.83 -4.63
C MET A 136 16.20 4.03 -3.44
N HIS A 137 17.41 3.46 -3.55
CA HIS A 137 18.06 2.67 -2.50
C HIS A 137 17.15 1.58 -1.92
N VAL A 138 16.45 0.86 -2.81
CA VAL A 138 15.46 -0.14 -2.40
C VAL A 138 16.13 -1.30 -1.67
N MET A 139 15.66 -1.56 -0.46
CA MET A 139 16.03 -2.71 0.35
C MET A 139 14.81 -3.59 0.58
N ARG A 140 15.01 -4.91 0.62
CA ARG A 140 13.98 -5.89 0.96
C ARG A 140 14.44 -6.72 2.15
N GLN A 141 13.50 -7.14 2.99
CA GLN A 141 13.82 -7.95 4.15
C GLN A 141 14.07 -9.40 3.75
N ASP A 142 15.20 -9.96 4.18
CA ASP A 142 15.50 -11.37 3.99
C ASP A 142 14.40 -12.26 4.60
N GLY A 143 13.88 -13.20 3.82
CA GLY A 143 12.79 -14.11 4.20
C GLY A 143 11.37 -13.52 4.16
N TYR A 144 11.24 -12.20 4.02
CA TYR A 144 9.98 -11.47 3.94
C TYR A 144 10.05 -10.41 2.83
N PRO A 145 10.12 -10.82 1.56
CA PRO A 145 10.33 -9.89 0.44
C PRO A 145 9.20 -8.89 0.23
N GLU A 146 8.03 -9.13 0.84
CA GLU A 146 6.90 -8.19 0.91
C GLU A 146 7.24 -6.93 1.73
N ASN A 147 8.23 -7.03 2.62
CA ASN A 147 8.76 -5.93 3.41
C ASN A 147 9.90 -5.26 2.63
N ALA A 148 9.62 -4.07 2.09
CA ALA A 148 10.56 -3.24 1.37
C ALA A 148 10.73 -1.89 2.07
N ARG A 149 11.87 -1.24 1.86
CA ARG A 149 12.14 0.15 2.22
C ARG A 149 12.83 0.86 1.08
N TRP A 150 12.49 2.11 0.85
CA TRP A 150 13.15 2.94 -0.15
C TRP A 150 13.02 4.41 0.20
N VAL A 151 13.73 5.24 -0.53
CA VAL A 151 13.70 6.70 -0.38
C VAL A 151 13.32 7.33 -1.70
N ASP A 152 12.46 8.34 -1.65
CA ASP A 152 12.16 9.21 -2.79
C ASP A 152 11.95 10.64 -2.27
N ASP A 153 12.62 11.61 -2.88
CA ASP A 153 12.64 13.02 -2.45
C ASP A 153 12.86 13.26 -0.93
N GLY A 154 13.68 12.43 -0.30
CA GLY A 154 13.95 12.52 1.14
C GLY A 154 12.78 12.08 2.03
N VAL A 155 11.75 11.44 1.47
CA VAL A 155 10.73 10.69 2.21
C VAL A 155 11.16 9.23 2.28
N THR A 156 11.06 8.62 3.46
CA THR A 156 11.28 7.17 3.63
C THR A 156 9.95 6.45 3.51
N TYR A 157 9.94 5.36 2.73
CA TYR A 157 8.76 4.52 2.54
C TYR A 157 9.07 3.11 3.05
N VAL A 158 8.07 2.45 3.63
CA VAL A 158 8.18 1.08 4.11
C VAL A 158 6.87 0.33 3.84
N THR A 159 6.98 -0.87 3.29
CA THR A 159 5.87 -1.84 3.28
C THR A 159 6.00 -2.80 4.45
N LEU A 160 4.85 -3.20 5.00
CA LEU A 160 4.74 -4.25 6.01
C LEU A 160 3.78 -5.34 5.52
N HIS A 161 4.17 -6.59 5.72
CA HIS A 161 3.37 -7.76 5.38
C HIS A 161 2.35 -8.04 6.49
N VAL A 162 1.26 -7.27 6.48
CA VAL A 162 0.15 -7.38 7.43
C VAL A 162 -1.12 -7.53 6.61
N VAL A 163 -1.80 -8.65 6.81
CA VAL A 163 -2.99 -9.05 6.05
C VAL A 163 -4.24 -9.07 6.92
N GLY A 164 -5.41 -8.99 6.29
CA GLY A 164 -6.71 -9.09 6.91
C GLY A 164 -6.95 -10.44 7.61
N THR A 165 -8.20 -10.66 8.00
CA THR A 165 -8.63 -11.89 8.69
C THR A 165 -7.80 -12.19 9.96
N ASN A 166 -7.59 -11.16 10.79
CA ASN A 166 -6.82 -11.17 12.04
C ASN A 166 -5.33 -11.54 11.83
N ASN A 167 -4.69 -10.97 10.81
CA ASN A 167 -3.32 -11.31 10.40
C ASN A 167 -3.17 -12.78 10.00
N GLY A 168 -4.18 -13.35 9.32
CA GLY A 168 -4.22 -14.77 8.95
C GLY A 168 -4.39 -15.73 10.13
N ARG A 169 -4.92 -15.28 11.27
CA ARG A 169 -5.16 -16.15 12.44
C ARG A 169 -6.55 -16.76 12.49
N ALA A 170 -7.55 -16.07 11.92
CA ALA A 170 -8.94 -16.35 12.22
C ALA A 170 -9.53 -17.54 11.42
N GLN A 171 -8.98 -17.84 10.24
CA GLN A 171 -9.59 -18.75 9.27
C GLN A 171 -8.58 -19.70 8.61
N ILE A 172 -7.80 -20.43 9.42
CA ILE A 172 -6.88 -21.47 8.90
C ILE A 172 -7.69 -22.75 8.66
N LEU A 173 -8.00 -23.06 7.40
CA LEU A 173 -8.90 -24.15 7.00
C LEU A 173 -8.17 -25.40 6.50
N LEU A 174 -7.05 -25.24 5.80
CA LEU A 174 -6.31 -26.37 5.20
C LEU A 174 -4.92 -26.62 5.78
N ASP A 175 -4.23 -25.59 6.25
CA ASP A 175 -2.91 -25.73 6.86
C ASP A 175 -3.00 -26.29 8.29
N ASP A 176 -1.87 -26.83 8.79
CA ASP A 176 -1.75 -27.14 10.21
C ASP A 176 -1.78 -25.85 11.02
N VAL A 177 -2.69 -25.78 11.99
CA VAL A 177 -2.97 -24.56 12.75
C VAL A 177 -1.74 -24.10 13.56
N ASP A 178 -1.01 -25.03 14.18
CA ASP A 178 0.16 -24.66 14.99
C ASP A 178 1.31 -24.16 14.09
N PHE A 179 1.51 -24.78 12.92
CA PHE A 179 2.41 -24.28 11.90
C PHE A 179 2.03 -22.88 11.42
N ALA A 180 0.77 -22.66 11.02
CA ALA A 180 0.30 -21.37 10.52
C ALA A 180 0.46 -20.26 11.57
N LEU A 181 0.07 -20.52 12.82
CA LEU A 181 0.23 -19.55 13.91
C LEU A 181 1.71 -19.24 14.20
N ALA A 182 2.60 -20.22 14.10
CA ALA A 182 4.05 -19.98 14.24
C ALA A 182 4.60 -19.09 13.11
N GLN A 183 4.14 -19.28 11.88
CA GLN A 183 4.50 -18.42 10.76
C GLN A 183 3.98 -16.98 10.93
N VAL A 184 2.75 -16.81 11.44
CA VAL A 184 2.22 -15.48 11.78
C VAL A 184 3.08 -14.80 12.83
N SER A 185 3.42 -15.48 13.93
CA SER A 185 4.31 -14.91 14.96
C SER A 185 5.70 -14.54 14.43
N ALA A 186 6.26 -15.34 13.52
CA ALA A 186 7.52 -15.02 12.87
C ALA A 186 7.41 -13.77 11.97
N ARG A 187 6.32 -13.66 11.19
CA ARG A 187 6.02 -12.48 10.35
C ARG A 187 5.83 -11.21 11.20
N GLU A 188 5.15 -11.29 12.33
CA GLU A 188 4.99 -10.15 13.24
C GLU A 188 6.32 -9.67 13.82
N GLN A 189 7.18 -10.60 14.24
CA GLN A 189 8.52 -10.25 14.70
C GLN A 189 9.37 -9.64 13.58
N ALA A 190 9.25 -10.15 12.36
CA ALA A 190 9.93 -9.61 11.19
C ALA A 190 9.45 -8.18 10.86
N ASN A 191 8.14 -7.95 10.81
CA ASN A 191 7.53 -6.63 10.59
C ASN A 191 7.95 -5.63 11.66
N ARG A 192 7.98 -6.04 12.94
CA ARG A 192 8.44 -5.19 14.04
C ARG A 192 9.88 -4.70 13.81
N VAL A 193 10.82 -5.64 13.59
CA VAL A 193 12.22 -5.31 13.34
C VAL A 193 12.36 -4.48 12.07
N TRP A 194 11.51 -4.76 11.06
CA TRP A 194 11.51 -4.02 9.83
C TRP A 194 11.02 -2.57 10.02
N LEU A 195 10.02 -2.33 10.85
CA LEU A 195 9.56 -0.97 11.14
C LEU A 195 10.57 -0.21 12.00
N GLU A 196 11.14 -0.84 13.04
CA GLU A 196 12.17 -0.24 13.89
C GLU A 196 13.38 0.22 13.06
N GLY A 197 13.87 -0.61 12.14
CA GLY A 197 14.97 -0.22 11.25
C GLY A 197 14.60 0.86 10.24
N ALA A 198 13.34 0.95 9.80
CA ALA A 198 12.89 2.02 8.90
C ALA A 198 12.90 3.37 9.62
N VAL A 199 12.47 3.41 10.88
CA VAL A 199 12.50 4.61 11.72
C VAL A 199 13.93 5.07 11.95
N GLU A 200 14.85 4.16 12.28
CA GLU A 200 16.25 4.53 12.50
C GLU A 200 16.89 5.09 11.22
N GLN A 201 16.72 4.39 10.10
CA GLN A 201 17.20 4.87 8.80
C GLN A 201 16.62 6.26 8.46
N ALA A 202 15.32 6.46 8.66
CA ALA A 202 14.67 7.74 8.39
C ALA A 202 15.23 8.86 9.29
N ARG A 203 15.55 8.57 10.55
CA ARG A 203 16.15 9.55 11.47
C ARG A 203 17.60 9.88 11.12
N GLU A 204 18.40 8.87 10.82
CA GLU A 204 19.79 9.04 10.38
C GLU A 204 19.89 9.85 9.09
N ALA A 205 19.00 9.57 8.14
CA ALA A 205 18.91 10.30 6.87
C ALA A 205 18.24 11.68 6.99
N GLN A 206 17.75 12.05 8.18
CA GLN A 206 16.95 13.26 8.41
C GLN A 206 15.78 13.37 7.42
N ALA A 207 15.10 12.25 7.18
CA ALA A 207 13.99 12.16 6.24
C ALA A 207 12.90 13.18 6.60
N LYS A 208 12.28 13.72 5.56
CA LYS A 208 11.23 14.74 5.68
C LYS A 208 9.91 14.12 6.19
N ALA A 209 9.61 12.88 5.80
CA ALA A 209 8.44 12.14 6.23
C ALA A 209 8.71 10.62 6.21
N LEU A 210 7.84 9.85 6.90
CA LEU A 210 7.82 8.39 6.86
C LEU A 210 6.45 7.90 6.38
N VAL A 211 6.42 7.04 5.38
CA VAL A 211 5.19 6.40 4.88
C VAL A 211 5.25 4.91 5.14
N ILE A 212 4.23 4.38 5.82
CA ILE A 212 4.06 2.97 6.17
C ILE A 212 2.86 2.45 5.39
N ALA A 213 3.03 1.40 4.59
CA ALA A 213 1.96 0.80 3.79
C ALA A 213 1.77 -0.68 4.12
N MET A 214 0.53 -1.10 4.37
CA MET A 214 0.15 -2.48 4.72
C MET A 214 -1.32 -2.70 4.39
N GLN A 215 -1.78 -3.92 4.10
CA GLN A 215 -3.16 -4.11 3.66
C GLN A 215 -4.19 -3.97 4.79
N ALA A 216 -4.01 -4.70 5.89
CA ALA A 216 -5.06 -4.89 6.89
C ALA A 216 -5.59 -3.60 7.53
N ASP A 217 -6.90 -3.51 7.75
CA ASP A 217 -7.47 -2.56 8.70
C ASP A 217 -7.22 -3.06 10.12
N VAL A 218 -6.34 -2.35 10.83
CA VAL A 218 -5.93 -2.71 12.19
C VAL A 218 -6.83 -2.11 13.27
N THR A 219 -7.86 -1.34 12.91
CA THR A 219 -8.65 -0.55 13.86
C THR A 219 -9.77 -1.32 14.52
N GLU A 220 -10.31 -2.32 13.83
CA GLU A 220 -11.37 -3.18 14.35
C GLU A 220 -10.79 -4.57 14.70
N PRO A 221 -10.58 -4.88 16.00
CA PRO A 221 -9.97 -6.13 16.39
C PRO A 221 -10.93 -7.31 16.24
N TRP A 222 -10.42 -8.46 15.77
CA TRP A 222 -11.22 -9.69 15.63
C TRP A 222 -11.67 -10.30 16.97
N GLY A 223 -10.90 -10.04 18.02
CA GLY A 223 -11.14 -10.53 19.38
C GLY A 223 -10.54 -9.58 20.41
N SER A 224 -10.43 -10.03 21.65
CA SER A 224 -9.83 -9.24 22.73
C SER A 224 -8.70 -10.00 23.42
N GLY A 225 -7.74 -9.27 23.98
CA GLY A 225 -6.61 -9.83 24.70
C GLY A 225 -5.48 -10.34 23.80
N SER A 226 -4.43 -10.89 24.42
CA SER A 226 -3.22 -11.35 23.76
C SER A 226 -3.45 -12.64 22.96
N CYS A 227 -2.68 -12.81 21.89
CA CYS A 227 -2.67 -14.01 21.05
C CYS A 227 -1.83 -15.16 21.66
N GLU A 228 -2.07 -15.49 22.92
CA GLU A 228 -1.31 -16.49 23.67
C GLU A 228 -2.19 -17.65 24.15
N GLY A 229 -1.57 -18.77 24.53
CA GLY A 229 -2.28 -19.90 25.15
C GLY A 229 -3.49 -20.40 24.34
N THR A 230 -4.69 -20.29 24.92
CA THR A 230 -5.94 -20.74 24.30
C THR A 230 -6.65 -19.67 23.45
N THR A 231 -6.17 -18.42 23.45
CA THR A 231 -6.80 -17.29 22.72
C THR A 231 -6.12 -16.98 21.38
N ARG A 232 -5.18 -17.82 20.92
CA ARG A 232 -4.36 -17.61 19.71
C ARG A 232 -5.10 -17.29 18.41
N ILE A 233 -6.40 -17.60 18.31
CA ILE A 233 -7.26 -17.33 17.14
C ILE A 233 -8.21 -16.15 17.42
N LYS A 234 -8.89 -16.17 18.58
CA LYS A 234 -9.85 -15.13 19.02
C LYS A 234 -9.16 -14.09 19.91
N CYS A 235 -8.11 -13.49 19.38
CA CYS A 235 -7.33 -12.43 20.02
C CYS A 235 -7.31 -11.19 19.14
N ASP A 236 -6.74 -10.12 19.67
CA ASP A 236 -6.41 -8.92 18.92
C ASP A 236 -5.00 -9.03 18.33
N ALA A 237 -4.88 -9.56 17.11
CA ALA A 237 -3.58 -9.73 16.44
C ALA A 237 -2.85 -8.41 16.18
N PHE A 238 -3.60 -7.30 16.11
CA PHE A 238 -3.09 -6.03 15.67
C PHE A 238 -2.70 -5.11 16.84
N ALA A 239 -2.99 -5.48 18.09
CA ALA A 239 -2.67 -4.66 19.26
C ALA A 239 -1.21 -4.21 19.31
N MET A 240 -0.27 -5.16 19.20
CA MET A 240 1.16 -4.85 19.21
C MET A 240 1.58 -3.99 18.01
N LEU A 241 0.99 -4.24 16.83
CA LEU A 241 1.29 -3.47 15.62
C LEU A 241 0.81 -2.02 15.76
N ARG A 242 -0.40 -1.78 16.28
CA ARG A 242 -0.90 -0.42 16.54
C ARG A 242 0.04 0.34 17.49
N ASP A 243 0.53 -0.32 18.53
CA ASP A 243 1.50 0.28 19.46
C ASP A 243 2.86 0.55 18.77
N GLN A 244 3.33 -0.35 17.92
CA GLN A 244 4.55 -0.17 17.13
C GLN A 244 4.46 0.99 16.14
N VAL A 245 3.31 1.17 15.46
CA VAL A 245 3.12 2.30 14.53
C VAL A 245 3.07 3.62 15.29
N ARG A 246 2.39 3.68 16.45
CA ARG A 246 2.42 4.88 17.31
C ARG A 246 3.83 5.18 17.81
N LEU A 247 4.57 4.15 18.24
CA LEU A 247 5.95 4.29 18.68
C LEU A 247 6.86 4.77 17.54
N ALA A 248 6.68 4.24 16.33
CA ALA A 248 7.41 4.69 15.15
C ALA A 248 7.21 6.19 14.89
N ALA A 249 5.96 6.66 14.95
CA ALA A 249 5.65 8.09 14.84
C ALA A 249 6.28 8.93 15.95
N GLN A 250 6.21 8.48 17.21
CA GLN A 250 6.86 9.16 18.34
C GLN A 250 8.37 9.29 18.18
N GLN A 251 9.02 8.22 17.72
CA GLN A 251 10.48 8.17 17.59
C GLN A 251 10.98 8.98 16.39
N PHE A 252 10.26 8.92 15.26
CA PHE A 252 10.59 9.67 14.06
C PHE A 252 10.40 11.18 14.24
N ARG A 253 9.37 11.61 14.99
CA ARG A 253 9.01 13.02 15.30
C ARG A 253 8.56 13.89 14.11
N GLY A 254 8.84 13.50 12.87
CA GLY A 254 8.30 14.14 11.65
C GLY A 254 6.94 13.58 11.24
N PRO A 255 6.34 14.09 10.14
CA PRO A 255 5.09 13.55 9.59
C PRO A 255 5.17 12.05 9.27
N VAL A 256 4.21 11.27 9.76
CA VAL A 256 4.06 9.84 9.43
C VAL A 256 2.71 9.59 8.79
N LEU A 257 2.67 8.83 7.69
CA LEU A 257 1.44 8.37 7.07
C LEU A 257 1.38 6.83 7.15
N LEU A 258 0.33 6.31 7.78
CA LEU A 258 -0.08 4.91 7.66
C LEU A 258 -1.09 4.78 6.52
N ILE A 259 -0.85 3.88 5.58
CA ILE A 259 -1.74 3.55 4.47
C ILE A 259 -2.23 2.12 4.64
N HIS A 260 -3.53 1.93 4.53
CA HIS A 260 -4.16 0.61 4.48
C HIS A 260 -5.35 0.54 3.53
N GLY A 261 -5.89 -0.66 3.37
CA GLY A 261 -7.11 -1.00 2.62
C GLY A 261 -8.06 -1.82 3.51
N ASP A 262 -8.60 -2.93 2.98
CA ASP A 262 -9.38 -3.97 3.69
C ASP A 262 -10.80 -3.55 4.15
N SER A 263 -11.07 -2.25 4.33
CA SER A 263 -12.32 -1.77 4.92
C SER A 263 -12.97 -0.59 4.20
N ASP A 264 -14.27 -0.41 4.44
CA ASP A 264 -15.03 0.79 4.08
C ASP A 264 -14.86 1.88 5.15
N PRO A 265 -14.61 3.18 4.84
CA PRO A 265 -14.58 3.86 3.53
C PRO A 265 -13.24 4.55 3.17
N TYR A 266 -13.08 5.01 1.93
CA TYR A 266 -11.99 5.92 1.52
C TYR A 266 -11.94 7.21 2.36
N CYS A 267 -10.92 7.33 3.22
CA CYS A 267 -10.83 8.37 4.24
C CYS A 267 -9.39 8.73 4.61
N LEU A 268 -9.21 9.93 5.16
CA LEU A 268 -7.94 10.43 5.69
C LEU A 268 -8.19 11.09 7.05
N ASP A 269 -7.42 10.71 8.06
CA ASP A 269 -7.49 11.27 9.41
C ASP A 269 -6.11 11.46 10.05
N GLN A 270 -6.11 12.11 11.21
CA GLN A 270 -4.96 12.28 12.10
C GLN A 270 -5.32 11.87 13.55
N GLU A 271 -6.34 11.03 13.71
CA GLU A 271 -6.89 10.60 15.00
C GLU A 271 -6.31 9.25 15.46
N PHE A 272 -5.88 8.39 14.52
CA PHE A 272 -5.37 7.04 14.83
C PHE A 272 -4.20 7.03 15.85
N GLY A 273 -3.34 8.04 15.79
CA GLY A 273 -2.23 8.21 16.74
C GLY A 273 -2.62 8.72 18.12
N GLY A 274 -3.81 9.33 18.25
CA GLY A 274 -4.27 10.02 19.46
C GLY A 274 -3.24 11.02 20.01
N ASP A 275 -3.32 11.29 21.31
CA ASP A 275 -2.37 12.17 22.00
C ASP A 275 -0.93 11.63 22.01
N GLN A 276 -0.78 10.32 21.81
CA GLN A 276 0.52 9.65 21.87
C GLN A 276 1.35 9.90 20.61
N ALA A 277 0.72 10.01 19.45
CA ALA A 277 1.40 10.19 18.18
C ALA A 277 0.61 11.17 17.29
N PRO A 278 0.51 12.45 17.66
CA PRO A 278 -0.28 13.43 16.93
C PRO A 278 0.27 13.74 15.52
N ASN A 279 1.49 13.29 15.21
CA ASN A 279 2.10 13.38 13.88
C ASN A 279 1.76 12.21 12.95
N LEU A 280 0.95 11.25 13.41
CA LEU A 280 0.52 10.07 12.64
C LEU A 280 -0.81 10.33 11.94
N TRP A 281 -0.75 10.30 10.62
CA TRP A 281 -1.89 10.33 9.72
C TRP A 281 -2.24 8.91 9.28
N ARG A 282 -3.52 8.66 9.01
CA ARG A 282 -4.02 7.38 8.47
C ARG A 282 -4.83 7.62 7.21
N LEU A 283 -4.47 6.92 6.15
CA LEU A 283 -5.21 6.84 4.89
C LEU A 283 -5.76 5.42 4.74
N ASN A 284 -7.09 5.29 4.72
CA ASN A 284 -7.73 4.11 4.12
C ASN A 284 -7.90 4.41 2.61
N SER A 285 -7.24 3.64 1.76
CA SER A 285 -7.19 3.86 0.31
C SER A 285 -8.55 3.64 -0.35
N ALA A 286 -8.73 4.21 -1.54
CA ALA A 286 -9.77 3.77 -2.44
C ALA A 286 -9.41 2.39 -3.02
N GLY A 287 -10.42 1.68 -3.51
CA GLY A 287 -10.28 0.42 -4.20
C GLY A 287 -11.42 -0.54 -3.95
N ASP A 288 -11.84 -0.63 -2.70
CA ASP A 288 -12.98 -1.45 -2.31
C ASP A 288 -14.30 -0.66 -2.26
N TYR A 289 -15.40 -1.41 -2.28
CA TYR A 289 -16.76 -1.00 -1.97
C TYR A 289 -17.26 0.21 -2.80
N ALA A 290 -17.23 1.42 -2.23
CA ALA A 290 -17.89 2.60 -2.76
C ALA A 290 -17.04 3.43 -3.72
N VAL A 291 -15.70 3.32 -3.67
CA VAL A 291 -14.79 4.17 -4.45
C VAL A 291 -13.80 3.29 -5.21
N ILE A 292 -14.10 3.03 -6.48
CA ILE A 292 -13.27 2.22 -7.37
C ILE A 292 -12.33 3.14 -8.16
N ASP A 293 -11.15 3.39 -7.61
CA ASP A 293 -10.13 4.25 -8.21
C ASP A 293 -8.75 3.97 -7.57
N ALA A 294 -7.67 4.37 -8.23
CA ALA A 294 -6.38 4.51 -7.56
C ALA A 294 -6.32 5.84 -6.81
N VAL A 295 -5.40 5.99 -5.85
CA VAL A 295 -5.24 7.24 -5.08
C VAL A 295 -3.89 7.86 -5.38
N LYS A 296 -3.87 9.13 -5.77
CA LYS A 296 -2.66 9.95 -5.76
C LYS A 296 -2.48 10.57 -4.39
N VAL A 297 -1.35 10.27 -3.75
CA VAL A 297 -0.93 10.88 -2.49
C VAL A 297 0.11 11.95 -2.79
N THR A 298 -0.11 13.14 -2.25
CA THR A 298 0.84 14.25 -2.28
C THR A 298 1.43 14.44 -0.89
N VAL A 299 2.75 14.54 -0.84
CA VAL A 299 3.51 14.72 0.40
C VAL A 299 4.11 16.13 0.43
N GLN A 300 3.81 16.88 1.49
CA GLN A 300 4.27 18.26 1.72
C GLN A 300 4.81 18.38 3.14
N PRO A 301 6.01 17.84 3.44
CA PRO A 301 6.48 17.65 4.82
C PRO A 301 6.54 18.93 5.66
N ASP A 302 6.80 20.08 5.03
CA ASP A 302 6.90 21.38 5.69
C ASP A 302 5.54 22.07 5.90
N SER A 303 4.44 21.44 5.46
CA SER A 303 3.07 21.94 5.60
C SER A 303 2.44 21.49 6.92
N THR A 304 1.48 22.29 7.43
CA THR A 304 0.61 21.87 8.54
C THR A 304 -0.30 20.70 8.17
N THR A 305 -0.52 20.48 6.87
CA THR A 305 -1.23 19.32 6.31
C THR A 305 -0.26 18.57 5.40
N PRO A 306 0.60 17.71 5.96
CA PRO A 306 1.73 17.12 5.23
C PRO A 306 1.32 16.05 4.23
N PHE A 307 0.09 15.54 4.30
CA PHE A 307 -0.42 14.55 3.38
C PHE A 307 -1.75 15.00 2.79
N MET A 308 -1.90 14.83 1.49
CA MET A 308 -3.14 15.02 0.77
C MET A 308 -3.38 13.80 -0.11
N ALA A 309 -4.64 13.36 -0.23
CA ALA A 309 -5.00 12.25 -1.10
C ALA A 309 -6.16 12.66 -2.02
N ARG A 310 -6.13 12.19 -3.27
CA ARG A 310 -7.23 12.29 -4.22
C ARG A 310 -7.29 11.03 -5.06
N THR A 311 -8.48 10.57 -5.38
CA THR A 311 -8.63 9.53 -6.39
C THR A 311 -8.07 10.02 -7.73
N LEU A 312 -7.45 9.12 -8.49
CA LEU A 312 -6.64 9.47 -9.64
C LEU A 312 -7.50 9.81 -10.86
N VAL A 313 -8.54 9.01 -11.13
CA VAL A 313 -9.44 9.23 -12.28
C VAL A 313 -10.49 10.28 -11.96
N SER A 314 -11.14 10.16 -10.79
CA SER A 314 -12.30 10.99 -10.43
C SER A 314 -11.95 12.28 -9.67
N GLY A 315 -10.74 12.42 -9.13
CA GLY A 315 -10.28 13.62 -8.39
C GLY A 315 -10.96 13.82 -7.03
N GLN A 316 -11.70 12.82 -6.54
CA GLN A 316 -12.43 12.82 -5.29
C GLN A 316 -11.46 12.87 -4.10
N ALA A 317 -11.71 13.80 -3.18
CA ALA A 317 -11.00 13.86 -1.90
C ALA A 317 -11.55 12.79 -0.93
N PRO A 318 -10.72 12.24 -0.04
CA PRO A 318 -11.17 11.31 0.99
C PRO A 318 -12.11 11.99 1.97
N ARG A 319 -12.98 11.20 2.61
CA ARG A 319 -13.72 11.66 3.79
C ARG A 319 -12.72 12.07 4.88
N GLN A 320 -13.05 13.12 5.63
CA GLN A 320 -12.30 13.49 6.84
C GLN A 320 -12.76 12.61 8.00
N GLY A 321 -11.80 12.00 8.69
CA GLY A 321 -12.06 10.98 9.69
C GLY A 321 -12.31 9.63 9.02
N CYS A 322 -11.49 8.65 9.37
CA CYS A 322 -11.84 7.25 9.25
C CYS A 322 -12.55 6.89 10.56
#